data_AF-A0A914MEL6-F1
#
_entry.id   AF-A0A914MEL6-F1
#
_cell.length_a   1.000
_cell.length_b   1.000
_cell.length_c   1.000
_cell.angle_alpha   90.00
_cell.angle_beta   90.00
_cell.angle_gamma   90.00
#
_symmetry.space_group_name_H-M   'P 1'
#
loop_
_entity.id
_entity.type
_entity.pdbx_description
1 polymer ?
#
loop_
_entity_poly.entity_id
_entity_poly.type
_entity_poly.pdbx_seq_one_letter_code
_entity_poly.pdbx_strand_id
1 'polypeptide(L)'
;MSPCFDLTTNLSQLSYGIFSQLSRQLDSQELWLDLFSDQEKSSAYSLSVAEKDKCLRLSEPGAYLLRLLGNRGQNVKSFLAKLHSSAKIYGPKMDIPQLILHRKFCKLKFLIY
;
A
#
# COMPACT_ATOMS: atom_id res chain seq x y z
N MET A 1 20.10 6.31 17.42
CA MET A 1 18.97 5.39 17.62
C MET A 1 18.10 5.44 16.37
N SER A 2 18.11 4.39 15.53
CA SER A 2 17.20 4.32 14.39
C SER A 2 15.78 4.07 14.92
N PRO A 3 14.76 4.84 14.53
CA PRO A 3 13.39 4.57 14.95
C PRO A 3 13.03 3.18 14.41
N CYS A 4 12.80 2.23 15.32
CA CYS A 4 12.36 0.90 14.95
C CYS A 4 10.91 1.04 14.51
N PHE A 5 10.68 1.15 13.21
CA PHE A 5 9.33 1.33 12.70
C PHE A 5 8.53 0.06 12.92
N ASP A 6 7.45 0.16 13.70
CA ASP A 6 6.58 -0.96 14.03
C ASP A 6 5.65 -1.29 12.86
N LEU A 7 5.39 -2.58 12.61
CA LEU A 7 4.44 -3.06 11.60
C LEU A 7 3.00 -2.64 11.92
N THR A 8 2.72 -2.24 13.16
CA THR A 8 1.45 -1.66 13.60
C THR A 8 1.29 -0.19 13.21
N THR A 9 2.35 0.47 12.72
CA THR A 9 2.33 1.88 12.30
C THR A 9 1.23 2.10 11.25
N ASN A 10 0.36 3.08 11.50
CA ASN A 10 -0.70 3.44 10.56
C ASN A 10 -0.08 4.02 9.27
N LEU A 11 -0.68 3.74 8.11
CA LEU A 11 -0.20 4.26 6.82
C LEU A 11 -0.17 5.79 6.74
N SER A 12 -1.03 6.48 7.49
CA SER A 12 -1.03 7.95 7.61
C SER A 12 0.17 8.50 8.38
N GLN A 13 0.82 7.66 9.20
CA GLN A 13 1.97 8.02 10.05
C GLN A 13 3.32 7.66 9.39
N LEU A 14 3.30 7.24 8.12
CA LEU A 14 4.52 6.94 7.38
C LEU A 14 5.39 8.19 7.22
N SER A 15 6.70 8.03 7.37
CA SER A 15 7.64 9.11 7.04
C SER A 15 7.50 9.52 5.58
N TYR A 16 7.65 10.82 5.31
CA TYR A 16 7.44 11.41 3.98
C TYR A 16 8.21 10.68 2.87
N GLY A 17 9.46 10.28 3.12
CA GLY A 17 10.26 9.56 2.13
C GLY A 17 9.68 8.20 1.73
N ILE A 18 9.14 7.45 2.69
CA ILE A 18 8.50 6.15 2.43
C ILE A 18 7.16 6.37 1.73
N PHE A 19 6.38 7.32 2.22
CA PHE A 19 5.09 7.66 1.65
C PHE A 19 5.21 8.05 0.17
N SER A 20 6.17 8.93 -0.16
CA SER A 20 6.41 9.38 -1.53
C SER A 20 6.94 8.26 -2.45
N GLN A 21 7.77 7.36 -1.92
CA GLN A 21 8.21 6.20 -2.70
C GLN A 21 7.05 5.24 -3.01
N LEU A 22 6.21 4.96 -2.01
CA LEU A 22 5.04 4.09 -2.19
C LEU A 22 4.00 4.72 -3.11
N SER A 23 3.72 6.02 -2.98
CA SER A 23 2.76 6.69 -3.85
C SER A 23 3.17 6.59 -5.31
N ARG A 24 4.45 6.89 -5.61
CA ARG A 24 5.00 6.76 -6.96
C ARG A 24 4.95 5.34 -7.50
N GLN A 25 5.16 4.33 -6.65
CA GLN A 25 5.02 2.94 -7.08
C GLN A 25 3.56 2.60 -7.38
N LEU A 26 2.62 3.04 -6.55
CA LEU A 26 1.19 2.81 -6.80
C LEU A 26 0.73 3.50 -8.09
N ASP A 27 1.24 4.70 -8.36
CA ASP A 27 0.96 5.45 -9.61
C ASP A 27 1.59 4.78 -10.83
N SER A 28 2.79 4.19 -10.65
CA SER A 28 3.49 3.47 -11.71
C SER A 28 2.70 2.24 -12.14
N GLN A 29 2.51 2.08 -13.45
CA GLN A 29 1.77 0.97 -14.06
C GLN A 29 0.33 0.82 -13.55
N GLU A 30 -0.25 1.90 -13.00
CA GLU A 30 -1.59 1.90 -12.41
C GLU A 30 -1.81 0.78 -11.39
N LEU A 31 -0.76 0.40 -10.65
CA LEU A 31 -0.80 -0.68 -9.65
C LEU A 31 -1.91 -0.52 -8.61
N TRP A 32 -2.30 0.72 -8.36
CA TRP A 32 -3.44 1.02 -7.51
C TRP A 32 -4.77 0.46 -8.05
N LEU A 33 -4.99 0.34 -9.36
CA LEU A 33 -6.18 -0.29 -9.92
C LEU A 33 -6.26 -1.77 -9.57
N ASP A 34 -5.11 -2.46 -9.61
CA ASP A 34 -4.99 -3.86 -9.25
C ASP A 34 -5.11 -4.09 -7.74
N LEU A 35 -4.60 -3.17 -6.92
CA LEU A 35 -4.67 -3.27 -5.47
C LEU A 35 -6.10 -3.06 -4.94
N PHE A 36 -6.83 -2.12 -5.54
CA PHE A 36 -8.20 -1.75 -5.20
C PHE A 36 -9.24 -2.46 -6.09
N SER A 37 -8.86 -3.58 -6.71
CA SER A 37 -9.77 -4.41 -7.53
C SER A 37 -10.71 -5.29 -6.71
N ASP A 38 -10.58 -5.28 -5.37
CA ASP A 38 -11.41 -6.07 -4.46
C ASP A 38 -12.90 -5.77 -4.69
N GLN A 39 -13.63 -6.80 -5.09
CA GLN A 39 -15.09 -6.72 -5.26
C GLN A 39 -15.84 -6.73 -3.92
N GLU A 40 -15.15 -7.06 -2.83
CA GLU A 40 -15.74 -7.09 -1.50
C GLU A 40 -15.90 -5.67 -0.96
N LYS A 41 -17.13 -5.16 -0.94
CA LYS A 41 -17.46 -3.80 -0.48
C LYS A 41 -17.04 -3.52 0.98
N SER A 42 -16.88 -4.56 1.80
CA SER A 42 -16.41 -4.46 3.19
C SER A 42 -14.89 -4.31 3.32
N SER A 43 -14.14 -4.55 2.25
CA SER A 43 -12.68 -4.41 2.25
C SER A 43 -12.30 -2.93 2.34
N ALA A 44 -11.26 -2.62 3.14
CA ALA A 44 -10.67 -1.28 3.14
C ALA A 44 -10.02 -0.91 1.79
N TYR A 45 -9.91 -1.86 0.87
CA TYR A 45 -9.41 -1.68 -0.49
C TYR A 45 -10.55 -1.61 -1.53
N SER A 46 -11.81 -1.50 -1.08
CA SER A 46 -12.93 -1.22 -1.99
C SER A 46 -12.99 0.28 -2.31
N LEU A 47 -13.16 0.61 -3.59
CA LEU A 47 -13.44 1.98 -4.02
C LEU A 47 -14.83 2.01 -4.63
N SER A 48 -15.61 3.02 -4.26
CA SER A 48 -16.82 3.36 -5.01
C SER A 48 -16.46 3.81 -6.43
N VAL A 49 -17.42 3.71 -7.36
CA VAL A 49 -17.23 4.19 -8.74
C VAL A 49 -16.80 5.66 -8.76
N ALA A 50 -17.42 6.49 -7.93
CA ALA A 50 -17.07 7.91 -7.80
C ALA A 50 -15.63 8.14 -7.28
N GLU A 51 -15.18 7.35 -6.29
CA GLU A 51 -13.80 7.44 -5.80
C GLU A 51 -12.79 6.97 -6.84
N LYS A 52 -13.11 5.92 -7.60
CA LYS A 52 -12.28 5.42 -8.70
C LYS A 52 -12.15 6.47 -9.81
N ASP A 53 -13.27 7.06 -10.26
CA ASP A 53 -13.27 8.14 -11.26
C ASP A 53 -12.51 9.38 -10.77
N LYS A 54 -12.59 9.67 -9.47
CA LYS A 54 -11.77 10.72 -8.86
C LYS A 54 -10.28 10.38 -8.97
N CYS A 55 -9.88 9.16 -8.62
CA CYS A 55 -8.48 8.72 -8.72
C CYS A 55 -7.95 8.78 -10.15
N LEU A 56 -8.75 8.39 -11.15
CA LEU A 56 -8.39 8.49 -12.56
C LEU A 56 -8.15 9.93 -13.03
N ARG A 57 -8.74 10.93 -12.36
CA ARG A 57 -8.57 12.35 -12.67
C ARG A 57 -7.50 13.04 -11.81
N LEU A 58 -6.96 12.37 -10.80
CA LEU A 58 -5.93 12.93 -9.93
C LEU A 58 -4.54 12.80 -10.57
N SER A 59 -3.70 13.79 -10.34
CA SER A 59 -2.29 13.74 -10.77
C SER A 59 -1.45 12.75 -9.94
N GLU A 60 -1.87 12.44 -8.71
CA GLU A 60 -1.15 11.54 -7.77
C GLU A 60 -2.15 10.64 -7.02
N PRO A 61 -2.83 9.70 -7.70
CA PRO A 61 -3.84 8.85 -7.09
C PRO A 61 -3.28 7.97 -5.97
N GLY A 62 -2.05 7.48 -6.08
CA GLY A 62 -1.37 6.65 -5.09
C GLY A 62 -1.18 7.34 -3.75
N ALA A 63 -0.85 8.64 -3.76
CA ALA A 63 -0.75 9.43 -2.53
C ALA A 63 -2.12 9.61 -1.87
N TYR A 64 -3.14 9.88 -2.66
CA TYR A 64 -4.52 9.97 -2.18
C TYR A 64 -4.99 8.64 -1.54
N LEU A 65 -4.71 7.52 -2.21
CA LEU A 65 -5.12 6.20 -1.78
C LEU A 65 -4.38 5.73 -0.52
N LEU A 66 -3.09 6.02 -0.37
CA LEU A 66 -2.36 5.74 0.86
C LEU A 66 -2.94 6.50 2.06
N ARG A 67 -3.34 7.76 1.87
CA ARG A 67 -4.04 8.53 2.90
C ARG A 67 -5.40 7.95 3.22
N LEU A 68 -6.15 7.56 2.19
CA LEU A 68 -7.46 6.92 2.35
C LEU A 68 -7.35 5.64 3.19
N LEU A 69 -6.38 4.78 2.89
CA LEU A 69 -6.13 3.56 3.67
C LEU A 69 -5.73 3.87 5.11
N GLY A 70 -4.88 4.88 5.34
CA GLY A 70 -4.53 5.34 6.67
C GLY A 70 -5.75 5.83 7.47
N ASN A 71 -6.64 6.60 6.83
CA ASN A 71 -7.90 7.06 7.41
C ASN A 71 -8.87 5.92 7.70
N ARG A 72 -8.83 4.84 6.91
CA ARG A 72 -9.57 3.58 7.15
C ARG A 72 -8.93 2.71 8.24
N GLY A 73 -7.89 3.20 8.92
CA GLY A 73 -7.23 2.51 10.03
C GLY A 73 -6.22 1.45 9.60
N GLN A 74 -5.87 1.37 8.30
CA GLN A 74 -4.91 0.38 7.83
C GLN A 74 -3.48 0.72 8.26
N ASN A 75 -2.76 -0.34 8.62
CA ASN A 75 -1.37 -0.29 9.07
C ASN A 75 -0.43 -0.97 8.07
N VAL A 76 0.88 -0.79 8.25
CA VAL A 76 1.88 -1.38 7.36
C VAL A 76 1.76 -2.90 7.25
N LYS A 77 1.45 -3.61 8.35
CA LYS A 77 1.23 -5.06 8.34
C LYS A 77 0.08 -5.46 7.41
N SER A 78 -1.07 -4.82 7.55
CA SER A 78 -2.27 -5.10 6.74
C SER A 78 -2.05 -4.78 5.26
N PHE A 79 -1.29 -3.72 4.98
CA PHE A 79 -0.93 -3.32 3.63
C PHE A 79 0.07 -4.28 2.99
N LEU A 80 1.08 -4.72 3.73
CA LEU A 80 2.00 -5.78 3.30
C LEU A 80 1.26 -7.10 3.02
N ALA A 81 0.36 -7.51 3.91
CA ALA A 81 -0.44 -8.71 3.71
C ALA A 81 -1.30 -8.61 2.43
N LYS A 82 -1.89 -7.44 2.17
CA LYS A 82 -2.65 -7.19 0.95
C LYS A 82 -1.75 -7.26 -0.29
N LEU A 83 -0.61 -6.57 -0.28
CA LEU A 83 0.36 -6.61 -1.38
C LEU A 83 0.83 -8.04 -1.67
N HIS A 84 1.11 -8.83 -0.62
CA HIS A 84 1.53 -10.22 -0.77
C HIS A 84 0.44 -11.09 -1.39
N SER A 85 -0.82 -10.94 -0.96
CA SER A 85 -1.96 -11.63 -1.58
C SER A 85 -2.18 -11.20 -3.03
N SER A 86 -2.04 -9.90 -3.32
CA SER A 86 -2.13 -9.36 -4.68
C SER A 86 -0.97 -9.83 -5.56
N ALA A 87 0.24 -10.02 -5.02
CA ALA A 87 1.39 -10.55 -5.77
C ALA A 87 1.14 -11.95 -6.34
N LYS A 88 0.32 -12.78 -5.66
CA LYS A 88 -0.07 -14.09 -6.17
C LYS A 88 -0.92 -14.03 -7.45
N ILE A 89 -1.64 -12.92 -7.65
CA ILE A 89 -2.56 -12.70 -8.78
C ILE A 89 -1.85 -11.90 -9.88
N TYR A 90 -1.14 -10.85 -9.48
CA TYR A 90 -0.62 -9.81 -10.35
C TYR A 90 0.89 -9.93 -10.60
N GLY A 91 1.56 -10.84 -9.90
CA GLY A 91 2.96 -11.17 -10.12
C GLY A 91 3.95 -10.13 -9.58
N PRO A 92 5.18 -10.10 -10.15
CA PRO A 92 6.34 -9.39 -9.59
C PRO A 92 6.18 -7.87 -9.46
N LYS A 93 5.21 -7.28 -10.15
CA LYS A 93 4.93 -5.83 -10.08
C LYS A 93 4.51 -5.39 -8.67
N MET A 94 4.02 -6.32 -7.84
CA MET A 94 3.69 -6.07 -6.43
C MET A 94 4.88 -6.20 -5.48
N ASP A 95 6.05 -6.67 -5.95
CA ASP A 95 7.20 -6.94 -5.08
C ASP A 95 7.97 -5.67 -4.71
N ILE A 96 7.98 -4.66 -5.59
CA ILE A 96 8.68 -3.39 -5.33
C ILE A 96 8.11 -2.64 -4.12
N PRO A 97 6.79 -2.41 -4.00
CA PRO A 97 6.23 -1.78 -2.79
C PRO A 97 6.44 -2.64 -1.54
N GLN A 98 6.41 -3.97 -1.66
CA GLN A 98 6.76 -4.87 -0.55
C GLN A 98 8.22 -4.68 -0.11
N LEU A 99 9.17 -4.60 -1.05
CA LEU A 99 10.59 -4.39 -0.78
C LEU A 99 10.88 -3.05 -0.10
N ILE A 100 10.20 -1.97 -0.52
CA ILE A 100 10.33 -0.64 0.11
C ILE A 100 9.93 -0.71 1.58
N LEU A 101 8.80 -1.37 1.87
CA LEU A 101 8.30 -1.55 3.22
C LEU A 101 9.19 -2.49 4.03
N HIS A 102 9.60 -3.63 3.48
CA HIS A 102 10.50 -4.56 4.15
C HIS A 102 11.83 -3.91 4.52
N ARG A 103 12.44 -3.12 3.63
CA ARG A 103 13.70 -2.41 3.91
C ARG A 103 13.60 -1.40 5.07
N LYS A 104 12.41 -0.92 5.39
CA LYS A 104 12.18 0.15 6.38
C LYS A 104 11.52 -0.33 7.67
N PHE A 105 10.60 -1.27 7.59
CA PHE A 105 9.81 -1.79 8.71
C PHE A 105 10.21 -3.23 9.11
N CYS A 106 10.90 -3.97 8.23
CA CYS A 106 11.42 -5.30 8.53
C CYS A 106 12.95 -5.31 8.56
N LYS A 107 13.55 -4.79 9.64
CA LYS A 107 14.75 -5.46 10.15
C LYS A 107 14.24 -6.69 10.92
N LEU A 108 14.49 -7.89 10.39
CA LEU A 108 14.12 -9.21 10.93
C LEU A 108 12.67 -9.67 10.70
N LYS A 109 12.46 -10.44 9.62
CA LYS A 109 12.04 -11.86 9.67
C LYS A 109 11.85 -12.37 8.23
N PHE A 110 12.97 -12.61 7.56
CA PHE A 110 13.04 -13.76 6.65
C PHE A 110 13.05 -15.00 7.55
N LEU A 111 11.88 -15.43 8.03
CA LEU A 111 11.71 -16.80 8.50
C LEU A 111 10.89 -17.49 7.43
N ILE A 112 11.66 -18.12 6.56
CA ILE A 112 11.29 -19.21 5.66
C ILE A 112 10.35 -20.15 6.44
N TYR A 113 9.17 -20.41 5.89
CA TYR A 113 8.31 -21.53 6.24
C TYR A 113 8.12 -22.38 4.99
#